data_AF-A0A963VEE0-F1
#
_entry.id   AF-A0A963VEE0-F1
#
_cell.length_a   1.000
_cell.length_b   1.000
_cell.length_c   1.000
_cell.angle_alpha   90.00
_cell.angle_beta   90.00
_cell.angle_gamma   90.00
#
_symmetry.space_group_name_H-M   'P 1'
#
loop_
_entity.id
_entity.type
_entity.pdbx_description
1 polymer ?
#
loop_
_entity_poly.entity_id
_entity_poly.type
_entity_poly.pdbx_seq_one_letter_code
_entity_poly.pdbx_strand_id
1 'polypeptide(L)' 'MADDTPLPGIVITGASGRMGQMLVKLVAASDRARLVGAVERAGHPWVGQDIGTATGGAALG' A
#
# COMPACT_ATOMS: atom_id res chain seq x y z
N MET A 1 7.52 -28.29 -4.76
CA MET A 1 8.61 -27.35 -4.42
C MET A 1 7.94 -26.02 -4.24
N ALA A 2 7.82 -25.52 -3.00
CA ALA A 2 7.30 -24.17 -2.80
C ALA A 2 8.30 -23.23 -3.49
N ASP A 3 7.85 -22.47 -4.48
CA ASP A 3 8.68 -21.44 -5.10
C ASP A 3 9.03 -20.42 -4.02
N ASP A 4 10.29 -20.44 -3.58
CA ASP A 4 10.85 -19.50 -2.60
C ASP A 4 11.11 -18.12 -3.22
N THR A 5 10.39 -17.81 -4.30
CA THR A 5 10.52 -16.54 -5.01
C THR A 5 9.85 -15.46 -4.17
N PRO A 6 10.58 -14.40 -3.78
CA PRO A 6 10.00 -13.34 -2.97
C PRO A 6 8.85 -12.65 -3.73
N LEU A 7 7.76 -12.34 -3.02
CA LEU A 7 6.63 -11.63 -3.59
C LEU A 7 7.08 -10.25 -4.15
N PRO A 8 6.63 -9.88 -5.36
CA PRO A 8 6.85 -8.55 -5.91
C PRO A 8 6.40 -7.44 -4.95
N GLY A 9 7.25 -6.43 -4.78
CA GLY A 9 6.91 -5.22 -4.02
C GLY A 9 6.25 -4.18 -4.91
N ILE A 10 5.10 -3.64 -4.46
CA ILE A 10 4.36 -2.60 -5.17
C ILE A 10 4.40 -1.30 -4.37
N VAL A 11 4.70 -0.20 -5.05
CA VAL A 11 4.57 1.16 -4.54
C VAL A 11 3.39 1.83 -5.25
N ILE A 12 2.53 2.51 -4.49
CA ILE A 12 1.37 3.22 -5.01
C ILE A 12 1.59 4.73 -4.92
N THR A 13 1.57 5.42 -6.05
CA THR A 13 1.60 6.89 -6.12
C THR A 13 0.19 7.45 -6.10
N GLY A 14 -0.06 8.50 -5.30
CA GLY A 14 -1.42 9.05 -5.14
C GLY A 14 -2.32 8.12 -4.31
N ALA A 15 -1.75 7.48 -3.29
CA ALA A 15 -2.43 6.52 -2.41
C ALA A 15 -3.64 7.12 -1.66
N SER A 16 -3.67 8.44 -1.46
CA SER A 16 -4.77 9.20 -0.87
C SER A 16 -5.97 9.38 -1.80
N GLY A 17 -5.77 9.28 -3.11
CA GLY A 17 -6.85 9.40 -4.08
C GLY A 17 -7.73 8.14 -4.12
N ARG A 18 -8.94 8.27 -4.68
CA ARG A 18 -9.91 7.16 -4.77
C ARG A 18 -9.32 5.88 -5.37
N MET A 19 -8.57 6.00 -6.48
CA MET A 19 -7.94 4.86 -7.13
C MET A 19 -6.79 4.30 -6.29
N GLY A 20 -5.95 5.18 -5.72
CA GLY A 20 -4.85 4.76 -4.85
C GLY A 20 -5.32 3.93 -3.66
N GLN A 21 -6.38 4.38 -2.98
CA GLN A 21 -6.98 3.64 -1.87
C GLN A 21 -7.53 2.27 -2.31
N MET A 22 -8.13 2.18 -3.50
CA MET A 22 -8.58 0.90 -4.05
C MET A 22 -7.42 -0.04 -4.33
N LEU A 23 -6.34 0.46 -4.93
CA LEU A 23 -5.13 -0.32 -5.19
C LEU A 23 -4.45 -0.78 -3.90
N VAL A 24 -4.38 0.06 -2.86
CA VAL A 24 -3.84 -0.30 -1.54
C VAL A 24 -4.60 -1.50 -0.98
N LYS A 25 -5.94 -1.45 -0.98
CA LYS A 25 -6.79 -2.54 -0.49
C LYS A 25 -6.60 -3.83 -1.31
N LEU A 26 -6.46 -3.71 -2.62
CA LEU A 26 -6.31 -4.85 -3.52
C LEU A 26 -4.96 -5.54 -3.33
N VAL A 27 -3.88 -4.78 -3.21
CA VAL A 27 -2.53 -5.32 -2.95
C VAL A 27 -2.44 -5.90 -1.53
N ALA A 28 -3.00 -5.23 -0.53
CA ALA A 28 -3.00 -5.73 0.85
C ALA A 28 -3.78 -7.05 1.02
N ALA A 29 -4.77 -7.31 0.17
CA ALA A 29 -5.52 -8.56 0.14
C ALA A 29 -4.90 -9.65 -0.77
N SER A 30 -3.80 -9.36 -1.46
CA SER A 30 -3.19 -10.28 -2.42
C SER A 30 -2.17 -11.22 -1.76
N ASP A 31 -2.21 -12.48 -2.15
CA ASP A 31 -1.19 -13.49 -1.84
C ASP A 31 -0.05 -13.51 -2.89
N ARG A 32 -0.11 -12.65 -3.92
CA ARG A 32 0.84 -12.62 -5.04
C ARG A 32 1.71 -11.37 -5.08
N ALA A 33 1.49 -10.42 -4.19
CA ALA A 33 2.26 -9.18 -4.11
C ALA A 33 2.25 -8.66 -2.68
N ARG A 34 3.17 -7.73 -2.39
CA ARG A 34 3.20 -7.00 -1.12
C ARG A 34 3.26 -5.50 -1.35
N LEU A 35 2.52 -4.75 -0.56
CA LEU A 35 2.61 -3.29 -0.54
C LEU A 35 3.91 -2.91 0.19
N VAL A 36 4.78 -2.14 -0.46
CA VAL A 36 6.08 -1.73 0.11
C VAL A 36 6.25 -0.22 0.19
N GLY A 37 5.26 0.56 -0.25
CA GLY A 37 5.27 2.00 -0.11
C GLY A 37 4.04 2.69 -0.67
N ALA A 38 3.80 3.89 -0.17
CA ALA A 38 2.77 4.81 -0.65
C ALA A 38 3.40 6.20 -0.80
N VAL A 39 3.20 6.84 -1.94
CA VAL A 39 3.80 8.13 -2.26
C VAL A 39 2.71 9.17 -2.44
N GLU A 40 2.95 10.34 -1.86
CA GLU A 40 2.09 11.51 -1.96
C GLU A 40 2.88 12.78 -2.26
N ARG A 41 2.14 13.83 -2.65
CA ARG A 41 2.71 15.17 -2.74
C ARG A 41 3.29 15.58 -1.37
N ALA A 42 4.46 16.21 -1.38
CA ALA A 42 5.04 16.79 -0.19
C ALA A 42 4.06 17.73 0.54
N GLY A 43 3.98 17.59 1.86
CA GLY A 43 3.04 18.35 2.70
C GLY A 43 1.60 17.81 2.71
N HIS A 44 1.29 16.72 2.01
CA HIS A 44 -0.02 16.07 2.13
C HIS A 44 -0.21 15.51 3.55
N PRO A 45 -1.42 15.62 4.15
CA PRO A 45 -1.66 15.19 5.55
C PRO A 45 -1.34 13.72 5.84
N TRP A 46 -1.35 12.87 4.82
CA TRP A 46 -1.05 11.43 4.96
C TRP A 46 0.44 11.11 4.96
N VAL A 47 1.32 12.07 4.63
CA VAL A 47 2.77 11.85 4.71
C VAL A 47 3.15 11.57 6.17
N GLY A 48 3.86 10.46 6.39
CA GLY A 48 4.28 9.99 7.73
C GLY A 48 3.23 9.17 8.47
N GLN A 49 2.06 8.93 7.89
CA GLN A 49 1.05 8.02 8.44
C GLN A 49 1.23 6.61 7.88
N ASP A 50 0.85 5.60 8.67
CA ASP A 50 0.67 4.25 8.16
C ASP A 50 -0.51 4.24 7.17
N ILE A 51 -0.28 3.68 5.98
CA ILE A 51 -1.26 3.73 4.89
C ILE A 51 -2.50 2.86 5.16
N GLY A 52 -2.36 1.78 5.92
CA GLY A 52 -3.47 0.97 6.38
C GLY A 52 -4.41 1.77 7.28
N THR A 53 -3.85 2.48 8.27
CA THR A 53 -4.63 3.36 9.16
C THR A 53 -5.24 4.55 8.41
N ALA A 54 -4.48 5.21 7.53
CA ALA A 54 -4.94 6.37 6.76
C ALA A 54 -6.10 6.02 5.81
N THR A 55 -6.16 4.79 5.32
CA THR A 55 -7.27 4.28 4.49
C THR A 55 -8.46 3.73 5.30
N GLY A 56 -8.42 3.84 6.63
CA GLY A 56 -9.46 3.37 7.57
C GLY A 56 -9.42 1.87 7.88
N GLY A 57 -8.31 1.19 7.55
CA GLY A 57 -8.07 -0.22 7.85
C GLY A 57 -7.14 -0.43 9.05
N ALA A 58 -6.66 -1.66 9.20
CA ALA A 58 -5.61 -2.00 10.16
C ALA A 58 -4.25 -1.46 9.68
N ALA A 59 -3.33 -1.21 10.62
CA ALA A 59 -1.96 -0.83 10.28
C ALA A 59 -1.28 -1.90 9.41
N LEU A 60 -0.50 -1.48 8.42
CA LEU A 60 0.16 -2.36 7.45
C LEU A 60 1.69 -2.37 7.61
N GLY A 61 2.28 -1.44 8.37
CA GLY A 61 3.72 -1.41 8.67
C GLY A 61 4.25 -0.02 8.94
#